data_AF-A0A963YR42-F1
#
_entry.id   AF-A0A963YR42-F1
#
_cell.length_a   1.000
_cell.length_b   1.000
_cell.length_c   1.000
_cell.angle_alpha   90.00
_cell.angle_beta   90.00
_cell.angle_gamma   90.00
#
_symmetry.space_group_name_H-M   'P 1'
#
loop_
_entity.id
_entity.type
_entity.pdbx_description
1 polymer ?
#
loop_
_entity_poly.entity_id
_entity_poly.type
_entity_poly.pdbx_seq_one_letter_code
_entity_poly.pdbx_strand_id
1 'polypeptide(L)'
;MTPSDPIAAAQADASPAPRPANMLAHISARGDVRGHDGVWLGEPGSGNAIEAVLLAPAGKGPPQLNPAPEYQIVYRGGLKTPWTAAGQSCGSQGYGLSAHSIRFRLSAESAPFFDCRYDLSFTDGSQQIDLPATEIALPPPGASLAAVRLHITPRPAAPYIVLTDIDLTQSLPWPEHGTAGQPFLRLRLLSPAFGTAAPSIRHGAQIAAEIWSGLNRSYGRGVFPGRTLSLREVPDATILPSGLIFDRDLNHVAIPGIDVTAEAVAEGREAAATAAQTGGRRDIAELSLLCRAQPAIPGAGAGQLAVMLGQAWLAQKMLGRALGRIIVQPSPLADRMREALQGPALHPTNLTVLDHQPTRCQRLILIDGLSDPGLYQSPLCLAALRQLAEPIPAVAPLKIFVSETDPTAAPRNQEEIEATLREQGFAIVETRGMTLPEQIALFKGATVVVGAFGEALANIGFCAPGTRVVALGASTATETTLWFLSQHAGLVYEEIRGQPASDGPQPGFTLSTDDIAYLAAL
;
A
#
# COMPACT_ATOMS: atom_id res chain seq x y z
N MET A 1 41.87 11.51 34.18
CA MET A 1 42.60 10.33 33.68
C MET A 1 42.03 9.09 34.32
N THR A 2 41.12 8.45 33.59
CA THR A 2 40.86 6.99 33.51
C THR A 2 39.78 6.88 32.42
N PRO A 3 40.07 6.37 31.23
CA PRO A 3 39.05 6.08 30.24
C PRO A 3 38.38 4.76 30.64
N SER A 4 37.11 4.83 31.01
CA SER A 4 36.25 3.67 31.15
C SER A 4 35.88 3.11 29.78
N ASP A 5 35.95 1.79 29.68
CA ASP A 5 35.92 0.96 28.47
C ASP A 5 34.78 1.26 27.48
N PRO A 6 35.00 1.05 26.17
CA PRO A 6 33.92 1.10 25.20
C PRO A 6 32.94 -0.05 25.48
N ILE A 7 31.68 0.32 25.69
CA ILE A 7 30.54 -0.60 25.69
C ILE A 7 30.61 -1.41 24.40
N ALA A 8 30.80 -2.72 24.55
CA ALA A 8 30.82 -3.68 23.44
C ALA A 8 29.57 -3.47 22.57
N ALA A 9 29.80 -3.24 21.28
CA ALA A 9 28.73 -3.25 20.29
C ALA A 9 27.99 -4.58 20.42
N ALA A 10 26.71 -4.52 20.82
CA ALA A 10 25.82 -5.65 20.70
C ALA A 10 25.90 -6.13 19.25
N GLN A 11 26.35 -7.37 19.07
CA GLN A 11 26.35 -8.03 17.78
C GLN A 11 24.97 -7.88 17.16
N ALA A 12 24.91 -7.38 15.93
CA ALA A 12 23.69 -7.33 15.14
C ALA A 12 23.08 -8.74 15.15
N ASP A 13 21.90 -8.87 15.78
CA ASP A 13 21.14 -10.11 15.76
C ASP A 13 20.98 -10.55 14.30
N ALA A 14 21.34 -11.80 14.04
CA ALA A 14 21.20 -12.40 12.72
C ALA A 14 19.74 -12.25 12.26
N SER A 15 19.53 -11.76 11.04
CA SER A 15 18.18 -11.68 10.46
C SER A 15 17.48 -13.04 10.57
N PRO A 16 16.20 -13.09 10.98
CA PRO A 16 15.50 -14.34 11.21
C PRO A 16 15.40 -15.15 9.92
N ALA A 17 15.63 -16.47 10.02
CA ALA A 17 15.50 -17.38 8.89
C ALA A 17 14.04 -17.48 8.40
N PRO A 18 13.81 -17.69 7.10
CA PRO A 18 12.47 -17.93 6.56
C PRO A 18 11.82 -19.15 7.22
N ARG A 19 10.50 -19.08 7.43
CA ARG A 19 9.74 -20.22 7.94
C ARG A 19 9.42 -21.20 6.81
N PRO A 20 9.50 -22.52 7.06
CA PRO A 20 9.10 -23.52 6.08
C PRO A 20 7.58 -23.48 5.85
N ALA A 21 7.16 -23.73 4.61
CA ALA A 21 5.75 -23.86 4.24
C ALA A 21 5.25 -25.27 4.60
N ASN A 22 4.25 -25.36 5.48
CA ASN A 22 3.71 -26.64 5.90
C ASN A 22 2.75 -27.22 4.84
N MET A 23 2.72 -28.54 4.72
CA MET A 23 1.91 -29.24 3.73
C MET A 23 1.18 -30.43 4.36
N LEU A 24 -0.01 -30.74 3.83
CA LEU A 24 -0.81 -31.91 4.17
C LEU A 24 -1.31 -32.56 2.88
N ALA A 25 -1.30 -33.89 2.81
CA ALA A 25 -1.92 -34.64 1.72
C ALA A 25 -2.77 -35.78 2.26
N HIS A 26 -3.91 -36.03 1.60
CA HIS A 26 -4.69 -37.24 1.81
C HIS A 26 -4.26 -38.30 0.80
N ILE A 27 -3.81 -39.45 1.29
CA ILE A 27 -3.28 -40.55 0.47
C ILE A 27 -4.26 -41.73 0.52
N SER A 28 -4.62 -42.25 -0.64
CA SER A 28 -5.51 -43.41 -0.78
C SER A 28 -5.01 -44.58 0.07
N ALA A 29 -5.91 -45.23 0.82
CA ALA A 29 -5.61 -46.37 1.70
C ALA A 29 -4.62 -46.10 2.86
N ARG A 30 -4.16 -44.86 3.06
CA ARG A 30 -3.25 -44.46 4.15
C ARG A 30 -3.80 -43.33 5.03
N GLY A 31 -4.60 -42.41 4.47
CA GLY A 31 -5.14 -41.25 5.17
C GLY A 31 -4.21 -40.03 5.11
N ASP A 32 -4.34 -39.12 6.08
CA ASP A 32 -3.64 -37.82 6.08
C ASP A 32 -2.17 -37.93 6.46
N VAL A 33 -1.30 -37.34 5.65
CA VAL A 33 0.14 -37.22 5.88
C VAL A 33 0.52 -35.75 5.92
N ARG A 34 1.40 -35.37 6.86
CA ARG A 34 1.90 -34.00 7.04
C ARG A 34 3.38 -33.91 6.69
N GLY A 35 3.80 -32.76 6.17
CA GLY A 35 5.18 -32.44 5.85
C GLY A 35 5.41 -30.93 5.76
N HIS A 36 6.56 -30.55 5.23
CA HIS A 36 6.91 -29.18 4.91
C HIS A 36 7.67 -29.13 3.58
N ASP A 37 7.97 -27.94 3.06
CA ASP A 37 8.82 -27.81 1.89
C ASP A 37 10.22 -28.40 2.14
N GLY A 38 10.79 -29.04 1.11
CA GLY A 38 12.06 -29.78 1.15
C GLY A 38 11.92 -31.28 1.48
N VAL A 39 10.76 -31.74 1.93
CA VAL A 39 10.48 -33.18 2.18
C VAL A 39 9.38 -33.73 1.28
N TRP A 40 9.44 -35.03 1.00
CA TRP A 40 8.40 -35.73 0.23
C TRP A 40 7.11 -35.80 1.05
N LEU A 41 6.05 -35.28 0.47
CA LEU A 41 4.68 -35.45 0.92
C LEU A 41 4.08 -36.65 0.17
N GLY A 42 3.94 -37.76 0.90
CA GLY A 42 3.72 -39.09 0.32
C GLY A 42 5.02 -39.88 0.21
N GLU A 43 4.93 -41.07 -0.34
CA GLU A 43 6.06 -42.00 -0.41
C GLU A 43 6.31 -42.37 -1.89
N PRO A 44 7.45 -41.93 -2.46
CA PRO A 44 7.80 -42.25 -3.84
C PRO A 44 7.79 -43.75 -4.11
N GLY A 45 7.12 -44.19 -5.17
CA GLY A 45 7.01 -45.61 -5.53
C GLY A 45 6.10 -46.46 -4.65
N SER A 46 5.31 -45.86 -3.74
CA SER A 46 4.40 -46.61 -2.86
C SER A 46 3.17 -47.20 -3.56
N GLY A 47 2.88 -46.80 -4.81
CA GLY A 47 1.69 -47.21 -5.55
C GLY A 47 0.37 -46.58 -5.07
N ASN A 48 0.37 -45.86 -3.94
CA ASN A 48 -0.80 -45.15 -3.41
C ASN A 48 -0.91 -43.75 -4.00
N ALA A 49 -2.11 -43.32 -4.36
CA ALA A 49 -2.34 -42.03 -5.00
C ALA A 49 -2.70 -40.92 -3.99
N ILE A 50 -2.31 -39.69 -4.29
CA ILE A 50 -2.74 -38.49 -3.60
C ILE A 50 -4.14 -38.09 -4.11
N GLU A 51 -5.09 -37.86 -3.20
CA GLU A 51 -6.47 -37.46 -3.51
C GLU A 51 -6.74 -35.97 -3.23
N ALA A 52 -6.03 -35.41 -2.25
CA ALA A 52 -6.13 -34.01 -1.88
C ALA A 52 -4.79 -33.51 -1.34
N VAL A 53 -4.50 -32.24 -1.58
CA VAL A 53 -3.36 -31.52 -1.01
C VAL A 53 -3.90 -30.28 -0.32
N LEU A 54 -3.30 -29.92 0.81
CA LEU A 54 -3.49 -28.64 1.48
C LEU A 54 -2.11 -28.06 1.77
N LEU A 55 -1.87 -26.84 1.30
CA LEU A 55 -0.72 -26.06 1.72
C LEU A 55 -1.17 -25.15 2.86
N ALA A 56 -0.44 -25.14 3.96
CA ALA A 56 -0.64 -24.15 5.01
C ALA A 56 0.38 -23.02 4.84
N PRO A 57 0.00 -21.76 5.10
CA PRO A 57 0.96 -20.66 5.05
C PRO A 57 2.09 -20.91 6.06
N ALA A 58 3.32 -20.54 5.69
CA ALA A 58 4.49 -20.66 6.55
C ALA A 58 4.35 -19.88 7.87
N GLY A 59 3.45 -18.89 7.92
CA GLY A 59 3.03 -18.18 9.11
C GLY A 59 2.25 -16.91 8.79
N LYS A 60 1.81 -16.21 9.83
CA LYS A 60 1.41 -14.80 9.72
C LYS A 60 2.68 -13.96 9.87
N GLY A 61 2.92 -13.04 8.94
CA GLY A 61 4.10 -12.20 8.94
C GLY A 61 4.47 -11.70 7.55
N PRO A 62 5.58 -10.98 7.42
CA PRO A 62 5.92 -10.31 6.18
C PRO A 62 6.36 -11.34 5.12
N PRO A 63 6.03 -11.12 3.84
CA PRO A 63 6.14 -12.12 2.79
C PRO A 63 7.57 -12.64 2.56
N GLN A 64 8.61 -11.84 2.82
CA GLN A 64 10.02 -12.25 2.71
C GLN A 64 10.49 -13.26 3.76
N LEU A 65 9.71 -13.47 4.83
CA LEU A 65 9.97 -14.47 5.86
C LEU A 65 8.95 -15.61 5.84
N ASN A 66 7.85 -15.44 5.10
CA ASN A 66 6.70 -16.36 5.11
C ASN A 66 6.29 -16.62 3.65
N PRO A 67 6.95 -17.56 2.95
CA PRO A 67 6.58 -17.90 1.58
C PRO A 67 5.12 -18.39 1.53
N ALA A 68 4.37 -17.88 0.56
CA ALA A 68 2.99 -18.25 0.30
C ALA A 68 2.89 -18.98 -1.06
N PRO A 69 3.05 -20.31 -1.09
CA PRO A 69 2.81 -21.09 -2.29
C PRO A 69 1.30 -21.23 -2.59
N GLU A 70 0.97 -21.22 -3.87
CA GLU A 70 -0.35 -21.55 -4.41
C GLU A 70 -0.22 -22.77 -5.31
N TYR A 71 -1.29 -23.56 -5.41
CA TYR A 71 -1.27 -24.80 -6.17
C TYR A 71 -2.54 -25.03 -6.99
N GLN A 72 -2.41 -25.90 -7.97
CA GLN A 72 -3.51 -26.32 -8.83
C GLN A 72 -3.40 -27.83 -9.07
N ILE A 73 -4.49 -28.56 -8.79
CA ILE A 73 -4.57 -29.99 -9.07
C ILE A 73 -5.02 -30.18 -10.52
N VAL A 74 -4.39 -31.15 -11.19
CA VAL A 74 -4.73 -31.59 -12.53
C VAL A 74 -5.31 -32.99 -12.43
N TYR A 75 -6.53 -33.18 -12.92
CA TYR A 75 -7.19 -34.48 -13.01
C TYR A 75 -6.99 -35.11 -14.39
N ARG A 76 -7.34 -36.39 -14.51
CA ARG A 76 -7.30 -37.13 -15.78
C ARG A 76 -8.12 -36.40 -16.85
N GLY A 77 -7.60 -36.32 -18.07
CA GLY A 77 -8.19 -35.51 -19.15
C GLY A 77 -7.75 -34.04 -19.14
N GLY A 78 -6.84 -33.64 -18.25
CA GLY A 78 -6.23 -32.32 -18.23
C GLY A 78 -7.08 -31.24 -17.56
N LEU A 79 -8.20 -31.61 -16.93
CA LEU A 79 -9.03 -30.70 -16.14
C LEU A 79 -8.25 -30.13 -14.96
N LYS A 80 -8.27 -28.81 -14.79
CA LYS A 80 -7.51 -28.11 -13.75
C LYS A 80 -8.48 -27.39 -12.80
N THR A 81 -8.19 -27.43 -11.50
CA THR A 81 -8.92 -26.63 -10.49
C THR A 81 -8.62 -25.14 -10.63
N PRO A 82 -9.31 -24.20 -9.98
CA PRO A 82 -8.77 -22.86 -9.79
C PRO A 82 -7.43 -22.90 -9.02
N TRP A 83 -6.64 -21.82 -9.10
CA TRP A 83 -5.49 -21.65 -8.20
C TRP A 83 -5.99 -21.56 -6.76
N THR A 84 -5.46 -22.42 -5.90
CA THR A 84 -5.82 -22.48 -4.49
C THR A 84 -4.70 -21.85 -3.67
N ALA A 85 -5.06 -20.86 -2.85
CA ALA A 85 -4.13 -20.19 -1.95
C ALA A 85 -3.80 -21.06 -0.73
N ALA A 86 -2.65 -20.79 -0.11
CA ALA A 86 -2.28 -21.41 1.16
C ALA A 86 -3.36 -21.17 2.24
N GLY A 87 -3.75 -22.22 2.95
CA GLY A 87 -4.82 -22.22 3.96
C GLY A 87 -6.17 -22.71 3.43
N GLN A 88 -6.33 -22.91 2.12
CA GLN A 88 -7.51 -23.52 1.51
C GLN A 88 -7.22 -24.94 1.02
N SER A 89 -8.13 -25.87 1.27
CA SER A 89 -8.06 -27.24 0.76
C SER A 89 -8.58 -27.32 -0.67
N CYS A 90 -7.89 -28.06 -1.53
CA CYS A 90 -8.37 -28.41 -2.87
C CYS A 90 -8.13 -29.91 -3.11
N GLY A 91 -9.15 -30.61 -3.63
CA GLY A 91 -9.11 -32.05 -3.84
C GLY A 91 -10.46 -32.70 -3.61
N SER A 92 -10.52 -34.02 -3.78
CA SER A 92 -11.75 -34.81 -3.67
C SER A 92 -11.63 -35.84 -2.54
N GLN A 93 -11.41 -35.34 -1.32
CA GLN A 93 -11.22 -36.18 -0.15
C GLN A 93 -12.39 -37.18 0.00
N GLY A 94 -12.10 -38.48 -0.06
CA GLY A 94 -13.09 -39.54 0.16
C GLY A 94 -14.05 -39.84 -1.01
N TYR A 95 -13.87 -39.20 -2.17
CA TYR A 95 -14.66 -39.47 -3.38
C TYR A 95 -13.92 -40.35 -4.42
N GLY A 96 -12.69 -40.78 -4.12
CA GLY A 96 -11.93 -41.73 -4.95
C GLY A 96 -11.38 -41.16 -6.27
N LEU A 97 -11.31 -39.83 -6.41
CA LEU A 97 -10.76 -39.17 -7.59
C LEU A 97 -9.29 -38.77 -7.32
N SER A 98 -8.36 -39.62 -7.76
CA SER A 98 -6.93 -39.36 -7.60
C SER A 98 -6.46 -38.15 -8.42
N ALA A 99 -5.57 -37.35 -7.82
CA ALA A 99 -4.84 -36.32 -8.54
C ALA A 99 -3.95 -36.97 -9.61
N HIS A 100 -4.07 -36.49 -10.84
CA HIS A 100 -3.24 -36.96 -11.96
C HIS A 100 -1.89 -36.24 -11.97
N SER A 101 -1.89 -34.94 -11.65
CA SER A 101 -0.69 -34.13 -11.42
C SER A 101 -1.02 -32.92 -10.54
N ILE A 102 0.01 -32.16 -10.17
CA ILE A 102 -0.09 -30.90 -9.41
C ILE A 102 0.97 -29.93 -9.91
N ARG A 103 0.66 -28.63 -9.87
CA ARG A 103 1.66 -27.57 -10.10
C ARG A 103 1.58 -26.48 -9.05
N PHE A 104 2.69 -25.78 -8.88
CA PHE A 104 2.84 -24.73 -7.87
C PHE A 104 3.23 -23.39 -8.51
N ARG A 105 2.91 -22.31 -7.79
CA ARG A 105 3.50 -20.99 -7.97
C ARG A 105 3.64 -20.32 -6.60
N LEU A 106 4.36 -19.21 -6.53
CA LEU A 106 4.30 -18.33 -5.37
C LEU A 106 3.24 -17.26 -5.60
N SER A 107 2.62 -16.79 -4.51
CA SER A 107 1.80 -15.58 -4.58
C SER A 107 2.62 -14.41 -5.13
N ALA A 108 1.96 -13.42 -5.71
CA ALA A 108 2.63 -12.22 -6.24
C ALA A 108 3.50 -11.51 -5.17
N GLU A 109 3.10 -11.63 -3.90
CA GLU A 109 3.80 -11.06 -2.75
C GLU A 109 5.06 -11.87 -2.38
N SER A 110 5.06 -13.20 -2.57
CA SER A 110 6.20 -14.07 -2.20
C SER A 110 7.18 -14.34 -3.34
N ALA A 111 6.72 -14.29 -4.60
CA ALA A 111 7.53 -14.56 -5.79
C ALA A 111 8.83 -13.74 -5.90
N PRO A 112 8.90 -12.47 -5.43
CA PRO A 112 10.14 -11.70 -5.45
C PRO A 112 11.22 -12.21 -4.49
N PHE A 113 10.84 -12.98 -3.48
CA PHE A 113 11.68 -13.35 -2.33
C PHE A 113 12.21 -14.77 -2.42
N PHE A 114 11.44 -15.64 -3.07
CA PHE A 114 11.75 -17.05 -3.15
C PHE A 114 11.75 -17.56 -4.59
N ASP A 115 12.53 -18.59 -4.83
CA ASP A 115 12.35 -19.49 -5.95
C ASP A 115 11.45 -20.65 -5.52
N CYS A 116 10.72 -21.22 -6.47
CA CYS A 116 9.80 -22.32 -6.23
C CYS A 116 9.98 -23.37 -7.32
N ARG A 117 10.40 -24.56 -6.91
CA ARG A 117 10.61 -25.74 -7.76
C ARG A 117 9.98 -26.95 -7.09
N TYR A 118 9.70 -28.01 -7.82
CA TYR A 118 9.06 -29.18 -7.23
C TYR A 118 9.39 -30.48 -7.94
N ASP A 119 9.23 -31.57 -7.20
CA ASP A 119 9.43 -32.94 -7.68
C ASP A 119 8.11 -33.70 -7.56
N LEU A 120 7.86 -34.59 -8.51
CA LEU A 120 6.72 -35.48 -8.53
C LEU A 120 7.19 -36.94 -8.58
N SER A 121 6.49 -37.82 -7.86
CA SER A 121 6.56 -39.26 -8.03
C SER A 121 5.18 -39.81 -8.32
N PHE A 122 5.09 -40.77 -9.22
CA PHE A 122 3.84 -41.36 -9.68
C PHE A 122 3.67 -42.80 -9.19
N THR A 123 2.45 -43.32 -9.28
CA THR A 123 2.08 -44.65 -8.77
C THR A 123 2.78 -45.80 -9.50
N ASP A 124 3.32 -45.57 -10.69
CA ASP A 124 4.14 -46.54 -11.43
C ASP A 124 5.63 -46.51 -11.03
N GLY A 125 6.00 -45.65 -10.07
CA GLY A 125 7.37 -45.48 -9.59
C GLY A 125 8.20 -44.47 -10.38
N SER A 126 7.70 -43.96 -11.50
CA SER A 126 8.39 -42.90 -12.24
C SER A 126 8.46 -41.59 -11.43
N GLN A 127 9.50 -40.80 -11.68
CA GLN A 127 9.70 -39.51 -11.03
C GLN A 127 10.06 -38.44 -12.05
N GLN A 128 9.63 -37.21 -11.78
CA GLN A 128 10.06 -36.02 -12.49
C GLN A 128 10.55 -35.02 -11.45
N ILE A 129 11.82 -34.63 -11.57
CA ILE A 129 12.56 -33.88 -10.55
C ILE A 129 12.90 -32.50 -11.09
N ASP A 130 12.98 -31.53 -10.20
CA ASP A 130 13.44 -30.17 -10.46
C ASP A 130 12.59 -29.41 -11.48
N LEU A 131 11.27 -29.55 -11.37
CA LEU A 131 10.33 -28.87 -12.25
C LEU A 131 10.19 -27.39 -11.87
N PRO A 132 10.19 -26.45 -12.84
CA PRO A 132 9.97 -25.04 -12.57
C PRO A 132 8.52 -24.76 -12.17
N ALA A 133 8.31 -23.69 -11.41
CA ALA A 133 6.97 -23.21 -11.09
C ALA A 133 6.11 -23.04 -12.36
N THR A 134 4.81 -23.30 -12.24
CA THR A 134 3.76 -23.21 -13.27
C THR A 134 3.76 -24.24 -14.41
N GLU A 135 4.86 -24.95 -14.65
CA GLU A 135 4.90 -26.06 -15.61
C GLU A 135 3.96 -27.19 -15.16
N ILE A 136 3.40 -27.94 -16.11
CA ILE A 136 2.58 -29.12 -15.81
C ILE A 136 3.32 -30.35 -16.30
N ALA A 137 3.75 -31.17 -15.35
CA ALA A 137 4.32 -32.48 -15.58
C ALA A 137 3.22 -33.55 -15.60
N LEU A 138 2.89 -34.10 -16.77
CA LEU A 138 1.91 -35.18 -16.87
C LEU A 138 2.54 -36.53 -16.48
N PRO A 139 1.81 -37.41 -15.79
CA PRO A 139 2.26 -38.76 -15.46
C PRO A 139 2.31 -39.66 -16.71
N PRO A 140 3.02 -40.79 -16.65
CA PRO A 140 2.89 -41.85 -17.64
C PRO A 140 1.45 -42.40 -17.75
N PRO A 141 1.08 -43.01 -18.89
CA PRO A 141 -0.27 -43.54 -19.09
C PRO A 141 -0.70 -44.50 -17.98
N GLY A 142 -1.85 -44.23 -17.37
CA GLY A 142 -2.41 -45.07 -16.30
C GLY A 142 -1.90 -44.76 -14.89
N ALA A 143 -0.84 -43.95 -14.75
CA ALA A 143 -0.32 -43.54 -13.45
C ALA A 143 -1.04 -42.29 -12.90
N SER A 144 -0.99 -42.14 -11.57
CA SER A 144 -1.48 -40.99 -10.81
C SER A 144 -0.37 -40.46 -9.90
N LEU A 145 -0.56 -39.26 -9.37
CA LEU A 145 0.39 -38.65 -8.44
C LEU A 145 0.46 -39.46 -7.13
N ALA A 146 1.65 -39.90 -6.74
CA ALA A 146 1.88 -40.70 -5.52
C ALA A 146 2.63 -39.94 -4.42
N ALA A 147 3.56 -39.06 -4.80
CA ALA A 147 4.23 -38.17 -3.87
C ALA A 147 4.62 -36.85 -4.55
N VAL A 148 4.73 -35.80 -3.75
CA VAL A 148 5.20 -34.47 -4.20
C VAL A 148 6.19 -33.90 -3.20
N ARG A 149 7.24 -33.24 -3.68
CA ARG A 149 8.18 -32.49 -2.84
C ARG A 149 8.32 -31.08 -3.39
N LEU A 150 7.98 -30.09 -2.57
CA LEU A 150 8.08 -28.67 -2.93
C LEU A 150 9.39 -28.09 -2.42
N HIS A 151 10.13 -27.35 -3.23
CA HIS A 151 11.37 -26.66 -2.85
C HIS A 151 11.14 -25.16 -2.91
N ILE A 152 11.16 -24.49 -1.76
CA ILE A 152 11.10 -23.03 -1.68
C ILE A 152 12.42 -22.54 -1.11
N THR A 153 13.18 -21.79 -1.92
CA THR A 153 14.50 -21.29 -1.51
C THR A 153 14.55 -19.78 -1.61
N PRO A 154 15.19 -19.07 -0.65
CA PRO A 154 15.39 -17.63 -0.76
C PRO A 154 16.19 -17.30 -2.01
N ARG A 155 15.78 -16.26 -2.74
CA ARG A 155 16.61 -15.70 -3.81
C ARG A 155 17.84 -15.02 -3.18
N PRO A 156 19.06 -15.24 -3.69
CA PRO A 156 20.28 -14.60 -3.18
C PRO A 156 20.13 -13.08 -3.30
N ALA A 157 20.36 -12.36 -2.19
CA ALA A 157 20.07 -10.94 -2.00
C ALA A 157 18.86 -10.49 -2.81
N ALA A 158 17.68 -10.89 -2.36
CA ALA A 158 16.51 -10.02 -2.32
C ALA A 158 16.74 -8.68 -3.06
N PRO A 159 16.18 -8.43 -4.26
CA PRO A 159 16.44 -7.20 -5.03
C PRO A 159 15.86 -5.93 -4.37
N TYR A 160 15.63 -5.96 -3.06
CA TYR A 160 14.96 -4.97 -2.24
C TYR A 160 15.67 -4.80 -0.91
N ILE A 161 15.70 -3.56 -0.41
CA ILE A 161 16.03 -3.27 0.99
C ILE A 161 14.75 -3.39 1.80
N VAL A 162 14.75 -4.27 2.81
CA VAL A 162 13.63 -4.37 3.76
C VAL A 162 13.72 -3.19 4.71
N LEU A 163 12.68 -2.37 4.77
CA LEU A 163 12.60 -1.30 5.75
C LEU A 163 11.97 -1.89 7.02
N THR A 164 12.72 -1.91 8.12
CA THR A 164 12.17 -2.13 9.46
C THR A 164 12.02 -0.78 10.18
N ASP A 165 11.27 -0.73 11.29
CA ASP A 165 11.07 0.50 12.07
C ASP A 165 12.40 1.17 12.50
N ILE A 166 13.48 0.39 12.57
CA ILE A 166 14.84 0.82 12.94
C ILE A 166 15.56 1.51 11.77
N ASP A 167 15.29 1.11 10.52
CA ASP A 167 16.01 1.61 9.32
C ASP A 167 15.61 3.04 8.94
N LEU A 168 14.44 3.52 9.36
CA LEU A 168 13.91 4.83 8.98
C LEU A 168 14.59 6.01 9.71
N THR A 169 15.34 5.74 10.78
CA THR A 169 16.14 6.75 11.49
C THR A 169 17.48 7.03 10.82
N GLN A 170 17.96 6.12 9.96
CA GLN A 170 19.26 6.22 9.28
C GLN A 170 19.08 6.60 7.81
N SER A 171 20.15 7.09 7.18
CA SER A 171 20.17 7.31 5.73
C SER A 171 20.16 5.97 5.01
N LEU A 172 19.26 5.80 4.06
CA LEU A 172 19.22 4.62 3.20
C LEU A 172 20.22 4.79 2.04
N PRO A 173 20.84 3.72 1.52
CA PRO A 173 21.79 3.85 0.42
C PRO A 173 21.10 4.17 -0.91
N TRP A 174 21.66 5.11 -1.68
CA TRP A 174 21.26 5.40 -3.05
C TRP A 174 22.25 4.77 -4.04
N PRO A 175 21.84 3.80 -4.89
CA PRO A 175 22.72 3.23 -5.89
C PRO A 175 22.93 4.21 -7.05
N GLU A 176 24.19 4.56 -7.33
CA GLU A 176 24.56 5.44 -8.46
C GLU A 176 24.35 4.77 -9.83
N HIS A 177 24.31 3.43 -9.87
CA HIS A 177 24.11 2.65 -11.08
C HIS A 177 22.72 2.00 -11.12
N GLY A 178 22.18 1.83 -12.32
CA GLY A 178 20.88 1.19 -12.54
C GLY A 178 20.89 -0.32 -12.34
N THR A 179 19.70 -0.91 -12.20
CA THR A 179 19.52 -2.36 -12.09
C THR A 179 19.64 -3.02 -13.47
N ALA A 180 20.49 -4.05 -13.59
CA ALA A 180 20.70 -4.76 -14.86
C ALA A 180 19.37 -5.32 -15.41
N GLY A 181 19.10 -5.06 -16.70
CA GLY A 181 17.89 -5.52 -17.39
C GLY A 181 16.58 -4.81 -17.00
N GLN A 182 16.62 -3.81 -16.11
CA GLN A 182 15.43 -3.05 -15.71
C GLN A 182 15.66 -1.56 -15.94
N PRO A 183 15.20 -1.00 -17.07
CA PRO A 183 15.40 0.41 -17.37
C PRO A 183 14.78 1.28 -16.27
N PHE A 184 15.52 2.31 -15.88
CA PHE A 184 15.19 3.28 -14.82
C PHE A 184 15.20 2.77 -13.37
N LEU A 185 15.03 1.47 -13.10
CA LEU A 185 15.01 0.99 -11.71
C LEU A 185 16.37 1.23 -11.04
N ARG A 186 16.35 1.94 -9.91
CA ARG A 186 17.51 2.13 -9.03
C ARG A 186 17.43 1.19 -7.85
N LEU A 187 16.28 1.19 -7.18
CA LEU A 187 16.12 0.46 -5.93
C LEU A 187 14.69 -0.01 -5.76
N ARG A 188 14.52 -1.17 -5.12
CA ARG A 188 13.25 -1.55 -4.51
C ARG A 188 13.39 -1.48 -3.00
N LEU A 189 12.36 -0.98 -2.35
CA LEU A 189 12.22 -1.08 -0.91
C LEU A 189 11.03 -1.96 -0.60
N LEU A 190 11.00 -2.53 0.59
CA LEU A 190 9.80 -3.19 1.09
C LEU A 190 9.20 -2.31 2.18
N SER A 191 8.01 -1.76 1.91
CA SER A 191 7.21 -1.10 2.93
C SER A 191 6.75 -2.13 3.98
N PRO A 192 6.82 -1.83 5.28
CA PRO A 192 6.44 -2.76 6.34
C PRO A 192 5.00 -3.28 6.22
N ALA A 193 4.79 -4.53 6.63
CA ALA A 193 3.44 -5.06 6.86
C ALA A 193 2.81 -4.39 8.10
N PHE A 194 1.49 -4.27 8.13
CA PHE A 194 0.78 -3.71 9.28
C PHE A 194 -0.57 -4.41 9.51
N GLY A 195 -0.97 -4.51 10.77
CA GLY A 195 -2.30 -4.99 11.16
C GLY A 195 -3.31 -3.84 11.17
N THR A 196 -4.57 -4.15 10.93
CA THR A 196 -5.69 -3.21 11.02
C THR A 196 -6.89 -3.85 11.70
N ALA A 197 -7.76 -3.01 12.24
CA ALA A 197 -9.12 -3.39 12.63
C ALA A 197 -10.12 -2.67 11.72
N ALA A 198 -11.24 -3.33 11.42
CA ALA A 198 -12.35 -2.67 10.73
C ALA A 198 -12.84 -1.48 11.58
N PRO A 199 -13.22 -0.35 10.95
CA PRO A 199 -13.76 0.79 11.68
C PRO A 199 -15.10 0.43 12.32
N SER A 200 -15.42 1.09 13.43
CA SER A 200 -16.79 1.09 13.96
C SER A 200 -17.62 2.07 13.13
N ILE A 201 -18.65 1.57 12.45
CA ILE A 201 -19.49 2.37 11.55
C ILE A 201 -20.92 2.41 12.08
N ARG A 202 -21.32 3.56 12.60
CA ARG A 202 -22.72 3.84 12.93
C ARG A 202 -23.52 3.97 11.63
N HIS A 203 -24.68 3.30 11.60
CA HIS A 203 -25.52 3.17 10.42
C HIS A 203 -24.87 2.43 9.24
N GLY A 204 -23.87 1.58 9.49
CA GLY A 204 -23.22 0.78 8.43
C GLY A 204 -24.18 -0.08 7.60
N ALA A 205 -25.33 -0.48 8.18
CA ALA A 205 -26.39 -1.20 7.46
C ALA A 205 -27.09 -0.37 6.35
N GLN A 206 -26.92 0.96 6.35
CA GLN A 206 -27.45 1.85 5.31
C GLN A 206 -26.50 1.99 4.11
N ILE A 207 -25.28 1.44 4.19
CA ILE A 207 -24.35 1.40 3.07
C ILE A 207 -24.85 0.32 2.10
N ALA A 208 -25.07 0.70 0.84
CA ALA A 208 -25.46 -0.23 -0.21
C ALA A 208 -24.44 -1.37 -0.37
N ALA A 209 -24.90 -2.57 -0.70
CA ALA A 209 -24.06 -3.77 -0.73
C ALA A 209 -22.87 -3.65 -1.71
N GLU A 210 -23.08 -2.95 -2.83
CA GLU A 210 -22.06 -2.69 -3.86
C GLU A 210 -20.93 -1.80 -3.31
N ILE A 211 -21.29 -0.77 -2.55
CA ILE A 211 -20.36 0.16 -1.90
C ILE A 211 -19.61 -0.55 -0.78
N TRP A 212 -20.34 -1.30 0.05
CA TRP A 212 -19.77 -2.11 1.13
C TRP A 212 -18.75 -3.11 0.59
N SER A 213 -19.06 -3.79 -0.52
CA SER A 213 -18.13 -4.71 -1.18
C SER A 213 -16.80 -4.03 -1.54
N GLY A 214 -16.85 -2.78 -2.01
CA GLY A 214 -15.67 -1.96 -2.27
C GLY A 214 -14.85 -1.65 -1.02
N LEU A 215 -15.50 -1.11 0.01
CA LEU A 215 -14.88 -0.75 1.30
C LEU A 215 -14.28 -1.98 2.01
N ASN A 216 -14.99 -3.11 1.98
CA ASN A 216 -14.61 -4.33 2.66
C ASN A 216 -13.35 -5.00 2.08
N ARG A 217 -12.92 -4.64 0.85
CA ARG A 217 -11.61 -5.04 0.33
C ARG A 217 -10.44 -4.54 1.19
N SER A 218 -10.66 -3.42 1.89
CA SER A 218 -9.70 -2.83 2.82
C SER A 218 -10.09 -3.10 4.26
N TYR A 219 -11.32 -2.74 4.67
CA TYR A 219 -11.77 -2.85 6.06
C TYR A 219 -11.76 -4.29 6.59
N GLY A 220 -12.12 -5.27 5.76
CA GLY A 220 -12.18 -6.67 6.13
C GLY A 220 -10.83 -7.40 6.09
N ARG A 221 -9.74 -6.74 5.67
CA ARG A 221 -8.47 -7.41 5.39
C ARG A 221 -7.72 -7.83 6.66
N GLY A 222 -7.79 -7.03 7.71
CA GLY A 222 -7.18 -7.27 9.03
C GLY A 222 -5.63 -7.23 9.08
N VAL A 223 -4.94 -7.66 8.03
CA VAL A 223 -3.48 -7.54 7.89
C VAL A 223 -3.14 -7.18 6.45
N PHE A 224 -2.35 -6.12 6.29
CA PHE A 224 -1.74 -5.74 5.03
C PHE A 224 -0.30 -6.26 5.01
N PRO A 225 0.05 -7.13 4.05
CA PRO A 225 1.41 -7.61 3.89
C PRO A 225 2.34 -6.49 3.41
N GLY A 226 3.63 -6.67 3.61
CA GLY A 226 4.63 -5.71 3.15
C GLY A 226 4.58 -5.53 1.64
N ARG A 227 4.61 -4.28 1.17
CA ARG A 227 4.44 -3.94 -0.25
C ARG A 227 5.71 -3.36 -0.83
N THR A 228 6.09 -3.83 -2.01
CA THR A 228 7.26 -3.30 -2.72
C THR A 228 7.03 -1.85 -3.14
N LEU A 229 7.97 -0.99 -2.77
CA LEU A 229 8.13 0.35 -3.30
C LEU A 229 9.20 0.32 -4.37
N SER A 230 8.97 1.01 -5.48
CA SER A 230 9.96 1.13 -6.56
C SER A 230 10.46 2.54 -6.65
N LEU A 231 11.78 2.69 -6.70
CA LEU A 231 12.46 3.94 -6.94
C LEU A 231 13.12 3.88 -8.30
N ARG A 232 12.65 4.76 -9.18
CA ARG A 232 13.11 4.84 -10.56
C ARG A 232 13.78 6.18 -10.79
N GLU A 233 14.85 6.18 -11.56
CA GLU A 233 15.48 7.38 -12.08
C GLU A 233 15.39 7.37 -13.60
N VAL A 234 14.68 8.36 -14.15
CA VAL A 234 14.49 8.56 -15.58
C VAL A 234 15.37 9.72 -16.01
N PRO A 235 16.43 9.46 -16.79
CA PRO A 235 17.29 10.52 -17.31
C PRO A 235 16.61 11.22 -18.50
N ASP A 236 16.77 12.53 -18.59
CA ASP A 236 16.23 13.38 -19.65
C ASP A 236 14.71 13.20 -19.87
N ALA A 237 13.96 13.14 -18.77
CA ALA A 237 12.51 12.95 -18.79
C ALA A 237 11.77 14.26 -19.10
N THR A 238 10.72 14.19 -19.92
CA THR A 238 9.79 15.30 -20.15
C THR A 238 8.47 15.02 -19.47
N ILE A 239 8.03 15.94 -18.61
CA ILE A 239 6.76 15.88 -17.88
C ILE A 239 5.80 16.87 -18.52
N LEU A 240 4.62 16.41 -18.90
CA LEU A 240 3.57 17.24 -19.46
C LEU A 240 2.67 17.84 -18.37
N PRO A 241 1.91 18.91 -18.67
CA PRO A 241 0.92 19.47 -17.74
C PRO A 241 -0.09 18.44 -17.23
N SER A 242 -0.43 17.45 -18.06
CA SER A 242 -1.31 16.33 -17.72
C SER A 242 -0.71 15.37 -16.68
N GLY A 243 0.59 15.47 -16.39
CA GLY A 243 1.33 14.54 -15.54
C GLY A 243 1.90 13.33 -16.29
N LEU A 244 1.67 13.20 -17.60
CA LEU A 244 2.31 12.18 -18.43
C LEU A 244 3.81 12.43 -18.53
N ILE A 245 4.57 11.33 -18.55
CA ILE A 245 6.03 11.34 -18.52
C ILE A 245 6.55 10.61 -19.75
N PHE A 246 7.49 11.23 -20.44
CA PHE A 246 8.18 10.66 -21.60
C PHE A 246 9.68 10.63 -21.34
N ASP A 247 10.35 9.55 -21.72
CA ASP A 247 11.81 9.48 -21.69
C ASP A 247 12.44 10.25 -22.86
N ARG A 248 13.78 10.23 -22.96
CA ARG A 248 14.55 10.90 -24.02
C ARG A 248 14.16 10.48 -25.44
N ASP A 249 13.68 9.25 -25.59
CA ASP A 249 13.31 8.63 -26.86
C ASP A 249 11.80 8.77 -27.13
N LEU A 250 11.12 9.61 -26.32
CA LEU A 250 9.69 9.88 -26.36
C LEU A 250 8.84 8.62 -26.10
N ASN A 251 9.37 7.63 -25.38
CA ASN A 251 8.58 6.52 -24.88
C ASN A 251 7.86 6.94 -23.60
N HIS A 252 6.58 6.57 -23.49
CA HIS A 252 5.80 6.83 -22.30
C HIS A 252 6.35 6.02 -21.12
N VAL A 253 6.73 6.72 -20.05
CA VAL A 253 7.16 6.11 -18.79
C VAL A 253 5.92 5.84 -17.95
N ALA A 254 5.43 4.60 -18.04
CA ALA A 254 4.25 4.18 -17.30
C ALA A 254 4.39 4.38 -15.79
N ILE A 255 3.25 4.65 -15.16
CA ILE A 255 3.13 4.80 -13.73
C ILE A 255 2.18 3.68 -13.23
N PRO A 256 2.63 2.84 -12.28
CA PRO A 256 1.77 1.80 -11.71
C PRO A 256 0.49 2.39 -11.09
N GLY A 257 -0.67 1.79 -11.42
CA GLY A 257 -1.97 2.18 -10.88
C GLY A 257 -2.63 3.37 -11.57
N ILE A 258 -2.07 3.87 -12.68
CA ILE A 258 -2.70 4.90 -13.51
C ILE A 258 -2.89 4.35 -14.91
N ASP A 259 -4.15 4.12 -15.26
CA ASP A 259 -4.53 3.77 -16.62
C ASP A 259 -4.57 5.04 -17.48
N VAL A 260 -3.81 5.02 -18.57
CA VAL A 260 -3.77 6.10 -19.56
C VAL A 260 -4.16 5.53 -20.90
N THR A 261 -5.08 6.20 -21.61
CA THR A 261 -5.53 5.75 -22.93
C THR A 261 -4.40 5.86 -23.95
N ALA A 262 -4.42 5.00 -24.97
CA ALA A 262 -3.46 5.06 -26.07
C ALA A 262 -3.50 6.41 -26.81
N GLU A 263 -4.69 7.02 -26.90
CA GLU A 263 -4.92 8.35 -27.46
C GLU A 263 -4.21 9.43 -26.64
N ALA A 264 -4.41 9.48 -25.33
CA ALA A 264 -3.73 10.45 -24.46
C ALA A 264 -2.20 10.29 -24.50
N VAL A 265 -1.70 9.05 -24.63
CA VAL A 265 -0.27 8.80 -24.83
C VAL A 265 0.22 9.32 -26.18
N ALA A 266 -0.56 9.16 -27.24
CA ALA A 266 -0.20 9.64 -28.58
C ALA A 266 -0.17 11.17 -28.63
N GLU A 267 -1.22 11.84 -28.14
CA GLU A 267 -1.29 13.30 -28.03
C GLU A 267 -0.17 13.85 -27.15
N GLY A 268 0.08 13.21 -26.01
CA GLY A 268 1.18 13.59 -25.12
C GLY A 268 2.55 13.45 -25.80
N ARG A 269 2.76 12.38 -26.58
CA ARG A 269 4.01 12.18 -27.31
C ARG A 269 4.26 13.28 -28.33
N GLU A 270 3.22 13.68 -29.07
CA GLU A 270 3.30 14.79 -30.02
C GLU A 270 3.65 16.10 -29.29
N ALA A 271 2.95 16.42 -28.20
CA ALA A 271 3.24 17.60 -27.39
C ALA A 271 4.68 17.62 -26.85
N ALA A 272 5.19 16.47 -26.38
CA ALA A 272 6.57 16.32 -25.93
C ALA A 272 7.57 16.51 -27.08
N ALA A 273 7.28 15.97 -28.28
CA ALA A 273 8.11 16.13 -29.47
C ALA A 273 8.16 17.59 -29.94
N THR A 274 7.03 18.28 -29.98
CA THR A 274 6.95 19.70 -30.35
C THR A 274 7.73 20.56 -29.37
N ALA A 275 7.59 20.30 -28.07
CA ALA A 275 8.37 20.98 -27.02
C ALA A 275 9.87 20.66 -27.10
N ALA A 276 10.24 19.46 -27.56
CA ALA A 276 11.62 19.07 -27.82
C ALA A 276 12.25 19.92 -28.94
N GLN A 277 11.51 20.09 -30.05
CA GLN A 277 11.96 20.76 -31.27
C GLN A 277 11.97 22.30 -31.16
N THR A 278 10.91 22.87 -30.58
CA THR A 278 10.72 24.33 -30.52
C THR A 278 11.46 24.99 -29.36
N GLY A 279 11.91 24.21 -28.36
CA GLY A 279 12.41 24.74 -27.10
C GLY A 279 11.31 25.33 -26.21
N GLY A 280 10.02 25.14 -26.54
CA GLY A 280 8.86 25.57 -25.76
C GLY A 280 8.63 24.75 -24.50
N ARG A 281 9.66 24.61 -23.65
CA ARG A 281 9.66 23.84 -22.41
C ARG A 281 10.51 24.50 -21.34
N ARG A 282 10.24 24.15 -20.09
CA ARG A 282 11.13 24.43 -18.95
C ARG A 282 12.20 23.35 -18.85
N ASP A 283 13.48 23.70 -18.79
CA ASP A 283 14.57 22.75 -18.55
C ASP A 283 15.08 22.87 -17.10
N ILE A 284 15.14 21.75 -16.39
CA ILE A 284 15.59 21.62 -15.00
C ILE A 284 16.80 20.67 -14.98
N ALA A 285 17.96 21.20 -14.59
CA ALA A 285 19.22 20.44 -14.57
C ALA A 285 19.41 19.68 -13.25
N GLU A 286 18.80 20.14 -12.17
CA GLU A 286 18.98 19.54 -10.86
C GLU A 286 18.22 18.21 -10.73
N LEU A 287 18.67 17.37 -9.78
CA LEU A 287 17.98 16.14 -9.41
C LEU A 287 16.58 16.47 -8.90
N SER A 288 15.58 16.00 -9.64
CA SER A 288 14.18 16.35 -9.44
C SER A 288 13.38 15.14 -8.97
N LEU A 289 12.46 15.33 -8.02
CA LEU A 289 11.46 14.33 -7.62
C LEU A 289 10.08 14.77 -8.12
N LEU A 290 9.33 13.87 -8.74
CA LEU A 290 7.91 14.10 -9.00
C LEU A 290 7.08 13.56 -7.83
N CYS A 291 6.53 14.47 -7.02
CA CYS A 291 5.52 14.15 -6.00
C CYS A 291 4.14 14.25 -6.63
N ARG A 292 3.33 13.19 -6.52
CA ARG A 292 2.04 13.10 -7.20
C ARG A 292 0.94 12.91 -6.18
N ALA A 293 -0.10 13.72 -6.30
CA ALA A 293 -1.42 13.32 -5.87
C ALA A 293 -1.86 12.16 -6.79
N GLN A 294 -2.24 11.01 -6.24
CA GLN A 294 -2.86 9.97 -7.05
C GLN A 294 -4.23 10.45 -7.55
N PRO A 295 -4.72 9.94 -8.70
CA PRO A 295 -6.00 10.39 -9.25
C PRO A 295 -7.09 10.27 -8.17
N ALA A 296 -7.73 11.39 -7.89
CA ALA A 296 -8.77 11.48 -6.89
C ALA A 296 -9.96 10.63 -7.35
N ILE A 297 -10.29 9.58 -6.58
CA ILE A 297 -11.68 9.14 -6.50
C ILE A 297 -12.47 10.38 -6.00
N PRO A 298 -13.67 10.69 -6.48
CA PRO A 298 -14.45 11.82 -5.97
C PRO A 298 -14.53 11.80 -4.43
N GLY A 299 -14.01 12.87 -3.80
CA GLY A 299 -13.83 13.06 -2.34
C GLY A 299 -12.62 12.39 -1.68
N ALA A 300 -11.71 11.80 -2.46
CA ALA A 300 -10.44 11.22 -2.01
C ALA A 300 -9.28 12.20 -1.96
N GLY A 301 -9.56 13.48 -1.69
CA GLY A 301 -8.52 14.46 -1.34
C GLY A 301 -7.84 14.12 0.00
N ALA A 302 -8.54 13.39 0.86
CA ALA A 302 -8.06 13.02 2.18
C ALA A 302 -6.76 12.18 2.09
N GLY A 303 -5.68 12.67 2.68
CA GLY A 303 -4.41 11.93 2.79
C GLY A 303 -3.50 11.95 1.55
N GLN A 304 -3.88 12.63 0.46
CA GLN A 304 -2.99 12.84 -0.70
C GLN A 304 -1.72 13.60 -0.30
N LEU A 305 -1.86 14.61 0.57
CA LEU A 305 -0.72 15.34 1.12
C LEU A 305 0.22 14.39 1.89
N ALA A 306 -0.31 13.42 2.64
CA ALA A 306 0.51 12.45 3.37
C ALA A 306 1.32 11.55 2.41
N VAL A 307 0.74 11.19 1.26
CA VAL A 307 1.47 10.45 0.21
C VAL A 307 2.56 11.30 -0.41
N MET A 308 2.24 12.55 -0.80
CA MET A 308 3.21 13.48 -1.40
C MET A 308 4.38 13.80 -0.46
N LEU A 309 4.09 14.04 0.82
CA LEU A 309 5.09 14.24 1.86
C LEU A 309 5.89 12.96 2.10
N GLY A 310 5.25 11.80 2.09
CA GLY A 310 5.90 10.50 2.16
C GLY A 310 6.91 10.28 1.02
N GLN A 311 6.57 10.66 -0.21
CA GLN A 311 7.47 10.60 -1.36
C GLN A 311 8.68 11.53 -1.17
N ALA A 312 8.45 12.80 -0.81
CA ALA A 312 9.53 13.78 -0.61
C ALA A 312 10.47 13.36 0.53
N TRP A 313 9.89 12.96 1.65
CA TRP A 313 10.62 12.48 2.83
C TRP A 313 11.48 11.26 2.50
N LEU A 314 10.90 10.24 1.87
CA LEU A 314 11.61 9.00 1.54
C LEU A 314 12.76 9.27 0.56
N ALA A 315 12.54 10.10 -0.46
CA ALA A 315 13.58 10.47 -1.41
C ALA A 315 14.76 11.17 -0.73
N GLN A 316 14.50 12.13 0.16
CA GLN A 316 15.56 12.85 0.87
C GLN A 316 16.31 11.94 1.84
N LYS A 317 15.60 11.06 2.57
CA LYS A 317 16.22 10.06 3.46
C LYS A 317 17.17 9.11 2.71
N MET A 318 16.81 8.74 1.48
CA MET A 318 17.66 7.87 0.65
C MET A 318 18.83 8.59 0.01
N LEU A 319 18.67 9.86 -0.35
CA LEU A 319 19.76 10.62 -0.93
C LEU A 319 20.75 11.11 0.13
N GLY A 320 20.33 11.20 1.39
CA GLY A 320 21.12 11.80 2.47
C GLY A 320 21.39 13.29 2.27
N ARG A 321 20.63 13.95 1.39
CA ARG A 321 20.79 15.36 1.01
C ARG A 321 19.48 15.96 0.50
N ALA A 322 19.47 17.29 0.36
CA ALA A 322 18.39 18.02 -0.30
C ALA A 322 18.24 17.58 -1.77
N LEU A 323 16.99 17.51 -2.22
CA LEU A 323 16.68 17.43 -3.65
C LEU A 323 16.92 18.81 -4.28
N GLY A 324 17.28 18.84 -5.56
CA GLY A 324 17.38 20.11 -6.27
C GLY A 324 16.00 20.70 -6.57
N ARG A 325 15.03 19.84 -6.88
CA ARG A 325 13.65 20.22 -7.19
C ARG A 325 12.64 19.18 -6.73
N ILE A 326 11.50 19.62 -6.24
CA ILE A 326 10.28 18.82 -6.15
C ILE A 326 9.27 19.38 -7.14
N ILE A 327 8.69 18.49 -7.92
CA ILE A 327 7.70 18.81 -8.95
C ILE A 327 6.36 18.25 -8.51
N VAL A 328 5.30 19.04 -8.65
CA VAL A 328 3.92 18.65 -8.33
C VAL A 328 2.98 19.09 -9.45
N GLN A 329 1.85 18.41 -9.61
CA GLN A 329 0.76 18.86 -10.48
C GLN A 329 0.00 20.04 -9.84
N PRO A 330 -0.67 20.89 -10.64
CA PRO A 330 -1.60 21.89 -10.10
C PRO A 330 -2.64 21.24 -9.20
N SER A 331 -2.68 21.65 -7.94
CA SER A 331 -3.67 21.19 -6.97
C SER A 331 -3.76 22.17 -5.79
N PRO A 332 -4.88 22.19 -5.05
CA PRO A 332 -4.98 22.92 -3.78
C PRO A 332 -3.88 22.54 -2.76
N LEU A 333 -3.32 21.34 -2.89
CA LEU A 333 -2.27 20.81 -2.02
C LEU A 333 -0.87 21.37 -2.33
N ALA A 334 -0.67 22.04 -3.46
CA ALA A 334 0.64 22.57 -3.85
C ALA A 334 1.16 23.61 -2.83
N ASP A 335 0.29 24.44 -2.29
CA ASP A 335 0.66 25.44 -1.28
C ASP A 335 1.05 24.77 0.05
N ARG A 336 0.32 23.72 0.44
CA ARG A 336 0.66 22.90 1.62
C ARG A 336 1.99 22.19 1.47
N MET A 337 2.26 21.66 0.29
CA MET A 337 3.57 21.08 -0.02
C MET A 337 4.67 22.13 0.10
N ARG A 338 4.43 23.37 -0.36
CA ARG A 338 5.40 24.47 -0.25
C ARG A 338 5.69 24.83 1.21
N GLU A 339 4.66 24.95 2.04
CA GLU A 339 4.82 25.22 3.47
C GLU A 339 5.60 24.10 4.17
N ALA A 340 5.28 22.83 3.88
CA ALA A 340 5.99 21.69 4.47
C ALA A 340 7.49 21.66 4.11
N LEU A 341 7.84 22.07 2.89
CA LEU A 341 9.23 22.12 2.41
C LEU A 341 10.06 23.28 2.99
N GLN A 342 9.42 24.24 3.67
CA GLN A 342 10.11 25.31 4.40
C GLN A 342 10.47 24.90 5.84
N GLY A 343 9.85 23.84 6.37
CA GLY A 343 10.11 23.35 7.72
C GLY A 343 11.42 22.55 7.83
N PRO A 344 12.01 22.43 9.04
CA PRO A 344 13.30 21.76 9.24
C PRO A 344 13.24 20.23 9.04
N ALA A 345 12.04 19.65 8.99
CA ALA A 345 11.83 18.22 8.82
C ALA A 345 12.15 17.71 7.41
N LEU A 346 12.02 18.58 6.41
CA LEU A 346 12.40 18.31 5.03
C LEU A 346 13.55 19.26 4.67
N HIS A 347 14.58 18.77 3.99
CA HIS A 347 15.65 19.64 3.53
C HIS A 347 15.07 20.69 2.56
N PRO A 348 15.44 21.99 2.70
CA PRO A 348 14.95 23.05 1.84
C PRO A 348 15.14 22.68 0.37
N THR A 349 14.03 22.68 -0.37
CA THR A 349 14.00 22.26 -1.78
C THR A 349 13.05 23.19 -2.52
N ASN A 350 13.43 23.57 -3.75
CA ASN A 350 12.54 24.37 -4.58
C ASN A 350 11.34 23.54 -5.06
N LEU A 351 10.14 24.10 -4.95
CA LEU A 351 8.92 23.52 -5.50
C LEU A 351 8.62 24.11 -6.88
N THR A 352 8.38 23.24 -7.87
CA THR A 352 7.82 23.61 -9.17
C THR A 352 6.44 22.99 -9.30
N VAL A 353 5.43 23.83 -9.46
CA VAL A 353 4.09 23.39 -9.87
C VAL A 353 4.09 23.34 -11.39
N LEU A 354 3.72 22.21 -11.98
CA LEU A 354 3.56 22.10 -13.42
C LEU A 354 2.52 23.11 -13.88
N ASP A 355 2.77 23.76 -15.00
CA ASP A 355 1.87 24.73 -15.61
C ASP A 355 1.57 24.27 -17.04
N HIS A 356 1.13 25.16 -17.92
CA HIS A 356 0.82 24.80 -19.32
C HIS A 356 2.06 24.41 -20.14
N GLN A 357 3.28 24.66 -19.64
CA GLN A 357 4.51 24.34 -20.35
C GLN A 357 5.07 22.97 -19.93
N PRO A 358 5.42 22.10 -20.90
CA PRO A 358 6.18 20.88 -20.61
C PRO A 358 7.47 21.19 -19.85
N THR A 359 7.85 20.29 -18.94
CA THR A 359 9.04 20.43 -18.11
C THR A 359 9.99 19.26 -18.34
N ARG A 360 11.17 19.52 -18.90
CA ARG A 360 12.26 18.54 -19.04
C ARG A 360 13.14 18.55 -17.79
N CYS A 361 13.37 17.39 -17.22
CA CYS A 361 14.28 17.15 -16.10
C CYS A 361 15.46 16.31 -16.59
N GLN A 362 16.70 16.76 -16.36
CA GLN A 362 17.88 15.96 -16.69
C GLN A 362 17.92 14.65 -15.89
N ARG A 363 17.46 14.67 -14.64
CA ARG A 363 17.34 13.48 -13.78
C ARG A 363 16.05 13.56 -12.98
N LEU A 364 15.11 12.66 -13.28
CA LEU A 364 13.81 12.59 -12.62
C LEU A 364 13.69 11.33 -11.76
N ILE A 365 13.45 11.49 -10.46
CA ILE A 365 13.11 10.42 -9.53
C ILE A 365 11.59 10.23 -9.50
N LEU A 366 11.17 8.97 -9.58
CA LEU A 366 9.80 8.51 -9.36
C LEU A 366 9.78 7.51 -8.21
N ILE A 367 8.84 7.70 -7.28
CA ILE A 367 8.59 6.78 -6.17
C ILE A 367 7.18 6.23 -6.31
N ASP A 368 7.08 4.92 -6.47
CA ASP A 368 5.82 4.20 -6.66
C ASP A 368 5.57 3.19 -5.54
N GLY A 369 4.30 2.90 -5.27
CA GLY A 369 3.87 1.85 -4.33
C GLY A 369 3.54 2.33 -2.91
N LEU A 370 3.68 3.63 -2.61
CA LEU A 370 3.32 4.19 -1.29
C LEU A 370 1.81 4.16 -1.02
N SER A 371 0.99 4.19 -2.05
CA SER A 371 -0.46 4.10 -1.93
C SER A 371 -1.09 3.45 -3.16
N ASP A 372 -2.31 2.95 -2.97
CA ASP A 372 -3.23 2.42 -3.96
C ASP A 372 -4.62 2.89 -3.56
N PRO A 373 -5.25 3.84 -4.28
CA PRO A 373 -6.42 4.56 -3.78
C PRO A 373 -7.55 3.62 -3.36
N GLY A 374 -8.05 3.79 -2.14
CA GLY A 374 -9.09 2.94 -1.56
C GLY A 374 -8.63 1.54 -1.12
N LEU A 375 -7.40 1.10 -1.45
CA LEU A 375 -6.94 -0.28 -1.27
C LEU A 375 -5.71 -0.42 -0.38
N TYR A 376 -4.84 0.59 -0.31
CA TYR A 376 -3.60 0.53 0.46
C TYR A 376 -3.01 1.91 0.71
N GLN A 377 -2.47 2.13 1.91
CA GLN A 377 -1.55 3.22 2.18
C GLN A 377 -0.40 2.71 3.06
N SER A 378 0.83 3.00 2.64
CA SER A 378 2.06 2.63 3.31
C SER A 378 2.18 3.33 4.68
N PRO A 379 2.59 2.64 5.75
CA PRO A 379 2.85 3.27 7.05
C PRO A 379 3.95 4.34 6.98
N LEU A 380 4.80 4.31 5.95
CA LEU A 380 5.83 5.33 5.72
C LEU A 380 5.25 6.73 5.46
N CYS A 381 4.00 6.84 4.99
CA CYS A 381 3.34 8.13 4.83
C CYS A 381 3.20 8.84 6.18
N LEU A 382 2.89 8.10 7.25
CA LEU A 382 2.81 8.67 8.59
C LEU A 382 4.17 9.04 9.17
N ALA A 383 5.23 8.28 8.85
CA ALA A 383 6.58 8.60 9.31
C ALA A 383 7.00 10.03 8.88
N ALA A 384 6.67 10.41 7.64
CA ALA A 384 6.88 11.76 7.14
C ALA A 384 6.08 12.82 7.93
N LEU A 385 4.80 12.54 8.22
CA LEU A 385 3.96 13.45 9.01
C LEU A 385 4.48 13.63 10.44
N ARG A 386 4.92 12.54 11.09
CA ARG A 386 5.50 12.58 12.44
C ARG A 386 6.74 13.44 12.51
N GLN A 387 7.67 13.28 11.56
CA GLN A 387 8.87 14.11 11.53
C GLN A 387 8.54 15.59 11.28
N LEU A 388 7.54 15.88 10.43
CA LEU A 388 7.06 17.24 10.22
C LEU A 388 6.46 17.85 11.50
N ALA A 389 5.75 17.05 12.28
CA ALA A 389 5.07 17.49 13.50
C ALA A 389 5.94 17.52 14.76
N GLU A 390 7.12 16.90 14.73
CA GLU A 390 8.04 16.81 15.88
C GLU A 390 8.37 18.19 16.50
N PRO A 391 8.82 19.21 15.74
CA PRO A 391 9.22 20.49 16.32
C PRO A 391 8.04 21.39 16.74
N ILE A 392 6.80 21.03 16.37
CA ILE A 392 5.62 21.88 16.57
C ILE A 392 4.94 21.50 17.88
N PRO A 393 4.81 22.42 18.86
CA PRO A 393 4.13 22.13 20.11
C PRO A 393 2.62 21.97 19.88
N ALA A 394 2.01 21.08 20.64
CA ALA A 394 0.55 20.95 20.68
C ALA A 394 -0.07 22.19 21.35
N VAL A 395 -1.26 22.58 20.90
CA VAL A 395 -2.04 23.66 21.52
C VAL A 395 -3.45 23.18 21.85
N ALA A 396 -4.09 23.80 22.86
CA ALA A 396 -5.53 23.70 23.04
C ALA A 396 -6.23 24.32 21.80
N PRO A 397 -7.48 23.94 21.47
CA PRO A 397 -8.46 23.13 22.21
C PRO A 397 -8.28 21.59 22.15
N LEU A 398 -8.79 20.89 23.17
CA LEU A 398 -8.75 19.42 23.24
C LEU A 398 -9.90 18.71 22.48
N LYS A 399 -11.02 19.40 22.24
CA LYS A 399 -12.17 18.89 21.48
C LYS A 399 -12.41 19.81 20.30
N ILE A 400 -12.35 19.28 19.08
CA ILE A 400 -12.53 20.08 17.87
C ILE A 400 -13.57 19.46 16.94
N PHE A 401 -14.40 20.34 16.37
CA PHE A 401 -15.22 20.03 15.21
C PHE A 401 -14.63 20.75 14.00
N VAL A 402 -14.18 19.99 13.02
CA VAL A 402 -13.60 20.48 11.76
C VAL A 402 -14.76 20.84 10.85
N SER A 403 -15.02 22.15 10.75
CA SER A 403 -16.05 22.72 9.90
C SER A 403 -15.62 22.62 8.43
N GLU A 404 -16.55 22.20 7.57
CA GLU A 404 -16.33 22.07 6.14
C GLU A 404 -17.11 23.18 5.41
N THR A 405 -16.43 23.85 4.47
CA THR A 405 -17.04 24.91 3.65
C THR A 405 -17.31 24.47 2.22
N ASP A 406 -16.82 23.30 1.80
CA ASP A 406 -17.29 22.65 0.59
C ASP A 406 -18.70 22.06 0.80
N PRO A 407 -19.74 22.59 0.14
CA PRO A 407 -21.12 22.12 0.30
C PRO A 407 -21.34 20.68 -0.18
N THR A 408 -20.40 20.10 -0.93
CA THR A 408 -20.46 18.69 -1.37
C THR A 408 -19.97 17.72 -0.30
N ALA A 409 -19.08 18.17 0.59
CA ALA A 409 -18.54 17.39 1.70
C ALA A 409 -19.21 17.73 3.05
N ALA A 410 -19.72 18.95 3.21
CA ALA A 410 -20.36 19.40 4.44
C ALA A 410 -21.71 18.69 4.72
N PRO A 411 -22.03 18.39 6.00
CA PRO A 411 -23.38 18.01 6.38
C PRO A 411 -24.37 19.15 6.08
N ARG A 412 -25.56 18.82 5.57
CA ARG A 412 -26.63 19.80 5.29
C ARG A 412 -27.12 20.52 6.54
N ASN A 413 -27.09 19.84 7.70
CA ASN A 413 -27.42 20.41 9.00
C ASN A 413 -26.17 20.76 9.83
N GLN A 414 -25.08 21.17 9.17
CA GLN A 414 -23.83 21.55 9.87
C GLN A 414 -24.05 22.63 10.93
N GLU A 415 -24.89 23.64 10.68
CA GLU A 415 -25.17 24.71 11.66
C GLU A 415 -25.76 24.14 12.97
N GLU A 416 -26.65 23.16 12.89
CA GLU A 416 -27.24 22.47 14.05
C GLU A 416 -26.19 21.66 14.82
N ILE A 417 -25.34 20.94 14.08
CA ILE A 417 -24.23 20.16 14.64
C ILE A 417 -23.26 21.10 15.38
N GLU A 418 -22.82 22.17 14.72
CA GLU A 418 -21.89 23.15 15.30
C GLU A 418 -22.47 23.85 16.52
N ALA A 419 -23.74 24.25 16.49
CA ALA A 419 -24.42 24.84 17.64
C ALA A 419 -24.38 23.89 18.85
N THR A 420 -24.79 22.64 18.64
CA THR A 420 -24.86 21.64 19.71
C THR A 420 -23.47 21.30 20.27
N LEU A 421 -22.48 21.08 19.41
CA LEU A 421 -21.13 20.72 19.85
C LEU A 421 -20.42 21.88 20.56
N ARG A 422 -20.68 23.13 20.12
CA ARG A 422 -20.15 24.33 20.79
C ARG A 422 -20.65 24.43 22.22
N GLU A 423 -21.92 24.09 22.48
CA GLU A 423 -22.47 24.03 23.85
C GLU A 423 -21.80 22.96 24.73
N GLN A 424 -21.24 21.91 24.13
CA GLN A 424 -20.50 20.85 24.82
C GLN A 424 -18.98 21.08 24.88
N GLY A 425 -18.54 22.29 24.56
CA GLY A 425 -17.13 22.70 24.68
C GLY A 425 -16.24 22.28 23.51
N PHE A 426 -16.82 21.87 22.38
CA PHE A 426 -16.05 21.76 21.14
C PHE A 426 -15.70 23.15 20.62
N ALA A 427 -14.45 23.30 20.19
CA ALA A 427 -14.09 24.41 19.32
C ALA A 427 -14.47 24.07 17.88
N ILE A 428 -15.23 24.94 17.25
CA ILE A 428 -15.54 24.86 15.83
C ILE A 428 -14.39 25.50 15.06
N VAL A 429 -13.70 24.72 14.24
CA VAL A 429 -12.47 25.13 13.56
C VAL A 429 -12.59 24.97 12.06
N GLU A 430 -12.30 26.04 11.31
CA GLU A 430 -12.10 25.97 9.87
C GLU A 430 -10.59 25.95 9.61
N THR A 431 -10.08 24.89 8.98
CA THR A 431 -8.64 24.77 8.66
C THR A 431 -8.27 25.56 7.41
N ARG A 432 -9.26 25.96 6.61
CA ARG A 432 -9.08 26.79 5.40
C ARG A 432 -8.65 28.20 5.84
N GLY A 433 -7.36 28.49 5.66
CA GLY A 433 -6.75 29.77 6.08
C GLY A 433 -5.71 29.62 7.19
N MET A 434 -5.71 28.50 7.93
CA MET A 434 -4.60 28.16 8.82
C MET A 434 -3.38 27.77 8.01
N THR A 435 -2.19 28.16 8.47
CA THR A 435 -0.90 27.62 8.01
C THR A 435 -0.74 26.16 8.42
N LEU A 436 0.15 25.44 7.77
CA LEU A 436 0.42 24.04 8.08
C LEU A 436 0.90 23.85 9.53
N PRO A 437 1.83 24.68 10.09
CA PRO A 437 2.19 24.56 11.50
C PRO A 437 1.03 24.77 12.47
N GLU A 438 0.11 25.69 12.18
CA GLU A 438 -1.09 25.92 13.01
C GLU A 438 -2.02 24.70 12.98
N GLN A 439 -2.24 24.11 11.81
CA GLN A 439 -3.04 22.87 11.69
C GLN A 439 -2.38 21.72 12.45
N ILE A 440 -1.06 21.55 12.32
CA ILE A 440 -0.33 20.51 13.05
C ILE A 440 -0.48 20.73 14.56
N ALA A 441 -0.25 21.95 15.06
CA ALA A 441 -0.34 22.26 16.49
C ALA A 441 -1.74 21.96 17.05
N LEU A 442 -2.78 22.32 16.30
CA LEU A 442 -4.18 22.09 16.65
C LEU A 442 -4.52 20.59 16.74
N PHE A 443 -4.24 19.82 15.68
CA PHE A 443 -4.58 18.40 15.65
C PHE A 443 -3.72 17.57 16.62
N LYS A 444 -2.46 17.96 16.84
CA LYS A 444 -1.56 17.32 17.83
C LYS A 444 -2.06 17.50 19.27
N GLY A 445 -2.77 18.59 19.57
CA GLY A 445 -3.37 18.85 20.87
C GLY A 445 -4.76 18.27 21.07
N ALA A 446 -5.45 17.88 20.00
CA ALA A 446 -6.80 17.35 20.08
C ALA A 446 -6.85 15.92 20.66
N THR A 447 -7.77 15.73 21.60
CA THR A 447 -8.15 14.42 22.19
C THR A 447 -9.43 13.87 21.57
N VAL A 448 -10.28 14.75 21.01
CA VAL A 448 -11.48 14.39 20.24
C VAL A 448 -11.53 15.27 18.99
N VAL A 449 -11.68 14.64 17.83
CA VAL A 449 -11.83 15.29 16.53
C VAL A 449 -13.10 14.76 15.87
N VAL A 450 -13.99 15.66 15.48
CA VAL A 450 -15.19 15.35 14.70
C VAL A 450 -15.12 16.14 13.40
N GLY A 451 -15.47 15.57 12.27
CA GLY A 451 -15.50 16.32 11.01
C GLY A 451 -15.97 15.47 9.83
N ALA A 452 -16.30 16.13 8.72
CA ALA A 452 -16.68 15.43 7.50
C ALA A 452 -15.48 14.79 6.80
N PHE A 453 -15.71 13.74 6.01
CA PHE A 453 -14.72 13.21 5.08
C PHE A 453 -14.25 14.31 4.13
N GLY A 454 -12.94 14.47 4.00
CA GLY A 454 -12.36 15.49 3.13
C GLY A 454 -10.92 15.81 3.48
N GLU A 455 -10.38 16.82 2.79
CA GLU A 455 -8.99 17.27 2.97
C GLU A 455 -8.75 17.82 4.38
N ALA A 456 -9.70 18.58 4.93
CA ALA A 456 -9.57 19.20 6.24
C ALA A 456 -9.37 18.16 7.35
N LEU A 457 -10.10 17.04 7.28
CA LEU A 457 -10.00 15.96 8.25
C LEU A 457 -8.75 15.09 8.06
N ALA A 458 -8.05 15.17 6.93
CA ALA A 458 -6.81 14.41 6.72
C ALA A 458 -5.69 14.75 7.72
N ASN A 459 -5.80 15.92 8.37
CA ASN A 459 -4.91 16.35 9.44
C ASN A 459 -4.94 15.43 10.68
N ILE A 460 -5.87 14.48 10.79
CA ILE A 460 -5.85 13.45 11.85
C ILE A 460 -4.54 12.66 11.89
N GLY A 461 -3.78 12.61 10.78
CA GLY A 461 -2.43 12.03 10.77
C GLY A 461 -1.44 12.73 11.71
N PHE A 462 -1.75 13.94 12.19
CA PHE A 462 -0.96 14.68 13.18
C PHE A 462 -1.43 14.49 14.63
N CYS A 463 -2.58 13.83 14.85
CA CYS A 463 -3.09 13.58 16.18
C CYS A 463 -2.18 12.66 17.00
N ALA A 464 -2.26 12.79 18.33
CA ALA A 464 -1.61 11.88 19.23
C ALA A 464 -2.27 10.48 19.17
N PRO A 465 -1.51 9.38 19.41
CA PRO A 465 -2.11 8.06 19.56
C PRO A 465 -3.17 8.05 20.66
N GLY A 466 -4.28 7.37 20.41
CA GLY A 466 -5.43 7.32 21.32
C GLY A 466 -6.43 8.47 21.17
N THR A 467 -6.15 9.50 20.35
CA THR A 467 -7.15 10.52 20.00
C THR A 467 -8.37 9.86 19.38
N ARG A 468 -9.56 10.27 19.84
CA ARG A 468 -10.84 9.81 19.29
C ARG A 468 -11.20 10.62 18.06
N VAL A 469 -11.45 9.95 16.95
CA VAL A 469 -11.83 10.58 15.68
C VAL A 469 -13.17 10.03 15.24
N VAL A 470 -14.15 10.91 15.04
CA VAL A 470 -15.44 10.56 14.45
C VAL A 470 -15.56 11.25 13.10
N ALA A 471 -15.45 10.45 12.04
CA ALA A 471 -15.52 10.91 10.67
C ALA A 471 -16.96 10.79 10.14
N LEU A 472 -17.46 11.88 9.57
CA LEU A 472 -18.84 12.01 9.11
C LEU A 472 -18.87 11.90 7.58
N GLY A 473 -19.82 11.14 7.05
CA GLY A 473 -19.97 11.07 5.60
C GLY A 473 -21.32 10.52 5.18
N ALA A 474 -21.65 10.67 3.90
CA ALA A 474 -22.81 10.00 3.32
C ALA A 474 -22.64 8.47 3.39
N SER A 475 -23.75 7.74 3.44
CA SER A 475 -23.76 6.28 3.27
C SER A 475 -23.22 5.82 1.90
N THR A 476 -23.14 6.73 0.93
CA THR A 476 -22.58 6.48 -0.41
C THR A 476 -21.08 6.73 -0.53
N ALA A 477 -20.43 7.31 0.48
CA ALA A 477 -19.01 7.67 0.38
C ALA A 477 -18.10 6.42 0.43
N THR A 478 -17.13 6.34 -0.49
CA THR A 478 -16.21 5.20 -0.66
C THR A 478 -14.81 5.45 -0.08
N GLU A 479 -14.66 6.45 0.78
CA GLU A 479 -13.35 6.91 1.28
C GLU A 479 -12.80 5.99 2.37
N THR A 480 -11.55 5.56 2.27
CA THR A 480 -10.87 4.71 3.28
C THR A 480 -9.55 5.30 3.76
N THR A 481 -9.09 6.43 3.22
CA THR A 481 -7.75 6.95 3.49
C THR A 481 -7.63 7.48 4.91
N LEU A 482 -8.69 8.12 5.43
CA LEU A 482 -8.74 8.55 6.83
C LEU A 482 -8.65 7.36 7.80
N TRP A 483 -9.28 6.24 7.45
CA TRP A 483 -9.12 5.00 8.21
C TRP A 483 -7.67 4.50 8.15
N PHE A 484 -7.01 4.46 6.99
CA PHE A 484 -5.59 4.08 6.94
C PHE A 484 -4.71 4.99 7.81
N LEU A 485 -4.86 6.31 7.69
CA LEU A 485 -4.14 7.28 8.52
C LEU A 485 -4.39 7.04 10.02
N SER A 486 -5.63 6.73 10.39
CA SER A 486 -5.99 6.45 11.78
C SER A 486 -5.37 5.15 12.30
N GLN A 487 -5.31 4.09 11.48
CA GLN A 487 -4.64 2.84 11.83
C GLN A 487 -3.14 3.07 12.06
N HIS A 488 -2.48 3.79 11.14
CA HIS A 488 -1.06 4.10 11.26
C HIS A 488 -0.77 4.96 12.50
N ALA A 489 -1.62 5.96 12.77
CA ALA A 489 -1.46 6.90 13.86
C ALA A 489 -1.90 6.34 15.23
N GLY A 490 -2.56 5.18 15.25
CA GLY A 490 -3.04 4.55 16.48
C GLY A 490 -4.22 5.29 17.10
N LEU A 491 -5.14 5.79 16.28
CA LEU A 491 -6.31 6.57 16.72
C LEU A 491 -7.51 5.66 17.00
N VAL A 492 -8.44 6.13 17.85
CA VAL A 492 -9.74 5.49 18.03
C VAL A 492 -10.69 6.05 16.97
N TYR A 493 -10.84 5.32 15.86
CA TYR A 493 -11.54 5.79 14.67
C TYR A 493 -12.94 5.19 14.53
N GLU A 494 -13.91 6.08 14.38
CA GLU A 494 -15.31 5.77 14.18
C GLU A 494 -15.87 6.54 12.98
N GLU A 495 -16.90 5.99 12.36
CA GLU A 495 -17.62 6.65 11.28
C GLU A 495 -19.10 6.79 11.63
N ILE A 496 -19.72 7.90 11.23
CA ILE A 496 -21.17 8.05 11.18
C ILE A 496 -21.58 8.25 9.73
N ARG A 497 -22.41 7.34 9.22
CA ARG A 497 -22.96 7.40 7.86
C ARG A 497 -24.33 8.05 7.87
N GLY A 498 -24.41 9.28 7.38
CA GLY A 498 -25.63 10.07 7.28
C GLY A 498 -26.45 9.78 6.03
N GLN A 499 -27.70 10.25 6.03
CA GLN A 499 -28.61 10.11 4.90
C GLN A 499 -28.15 11.00 3.72
N PRO A 500 -27.95 10.45 2.52
CA PRO A 500 -27.50 11.21 1.37
C PRO A 500 -28.60 12.15 0.85
N ALA A 501 -28.20 13.33 0.39
CA ALA A 501 -29.04 14.33 -0.25
C ALA A 501 -29.68 13.90 -1.56
N SER A 502 -28.99 13.04 -2.29
CA SER A 502 -29.31 12.61 -3.65
C SER A 502 -28.51 11.35 -3.97
N ASP A 503 -28.91 10.65 -5.03
CA ASP A 503 -28.12 9.56 -5.58
C ASP A 503 -26.89 10.13 -6.29
N GLY A 504 -25.69 9.81 -5.80
CA GLY A 504 -24.42 10.31 -6.34
C GLY A 504 -23.23 9.89 -5.48
N PRO A 505 -21.98 10.07 -5.97
CA PRO A 505 -20.77 9.66 -5.26
C PRO A 505 -20.41 10.56 -4.06
N GLN A 506 -20.87 11.82 -4.06
CA GLN A 506 -20.57 12.84 -3.05
C GLN A 506 -21.81 13.73 -2.79
N PRO A 507 -22.95 13.18 -2.38
CA PRO A 507 -24.09 14.00 -2.00
C PRO A 507 -23.79 14.59 -0.61
N GLY A 508 -24.12 15.87 -0.39
CA GLY A 508 -24.23 16.39 0.98
C GLY A 508 -25.13 15.46 1.79
N PHE A 509 -24.94 15.35 3.10
CA PHE A 509 -25.66 14.37 3.90
C PHE A 509 -26.25 15.00 5.16
N THR A 510 -27.22 14.35 5.78
CA THR A 510 -27.85 14.85 7.01
C THR A 510 -27.59 13.86 8.14
N LEU A 511 -27.18 14.35 9.30
CA LEU A 511 -27.10 13.56 10.53
C LEU A 511 -28.43 13.62 11.28
N SER A 512 -28.84 12.50 11.89
CA SER A 512 -30.05 12.48 12.71
C SER A 512 -29.81 13.16 14.06
N THR A 513 -30.87 13.59 14.73
CA THR A 513 -30.79 14.16 16.09
C THR A 513 -30.09 13.21 17.08
N ASP A 514 -30.29 11.90 16.93
CA ASP A 514 -29.61 10.89 17.74
C ASP A 514 -28.10 10.85 17.49
N ASP A 515 -27.66 11.09 16.25
CA ASP A 515 -26.24 11.18 15.91
C ASP A 515 -25.62 12.45 16.51
N ILE A 516 -26.33 13.58 16.45
CA ILE A 516 -25.88 14.83 17.06
C ILE A 516 -25.78 14.68 18.58
N ALA A 517 -26.79 14.08 19.22
CA ALA A 517 -26.77 13.79 20.66
C ALA A 517 -25.62 12.84 21.04
N TYR A 518 -25.31 11.86 20.20
CA TYR A 518 -24.15 10.99 20.38
C TYR A 518 -22.83 11.79 20.33
N LEU A 519 -22.65 12.63 19.32
CA LEU A 519 -21.46 13.48 19.19
C LEU A 519 -21.30 14.46 20.36
N ALA A 520 -22.42 14.98 20.88
CA ALA A 520 -22.46 15.88 22.03
C ALA A 520 -21.98 15.20 23.34
N ALA A 521 -22.09 13.88 23.44
CA ALA A 521 -21.70 13.12 24.63
C ALA A 521 -20.20 12.73 24.66
N LEU A 522 -19.45 13.02 23.58
CA LEU A 522 -18.00 12.83 23.50
C LEU A 522 -17.28 13.91 24.29
#